data_AF-A0A6C0KCF9-F1
#
_entry.id   AF-A0A6C0KCF9-F1
#
_cell.length_a   1.000
_cell.length_b   1.000
_cell.length_c   1.000
_cell.angle_alpha   90.00
_cell.angle_beta   90.00
_cell.angle_gamma   90.00
#
_symmetry.space_group_name_H-M   'P 1'
#
loop_
_entity.id
_entity.type
_entity.pdbx_description
1 polymer ?
#
loop_
_entity_poly.entity_id
_entity_poly.type
_entity_poly.pdbx_seq_one_letter_code
_entity_poly.pdbx_strand_id
1 'polypeptide(L)'
;MPLAFSLGNIGKFATFMSPIFISGFLLVTSAMDWNLKGPVYLIGLTLAYGLGLLLKALFLTFDGGQLGGKWSRKSFNITNLAPPGWTSQAMPDYCSVFEGPFDNHAIGKISTPSLSAIFHGFTLTYIAIAVGTNPYKPIGGILFLIMLGFNALLNLFYRYKMMCDTIPAALIGIIVGSGLGAAWWAIIQATRPDWLFFGSDKQDKKCKLGKTKFKCVYG
;
A
#
# COMPACT_ATOMS: atom_id res chain seq x y z
N MET A 1 -24.33 9.57 4.03
CA MET A 1 -25.21 8.48 4.55
C MET A 1 -24.30 7.41 5.12
N PRO A 2 -24.50 6.95 6.36
CA PRO A 2 -23.66 5.91 6.96
C PRO A 2 -23.75 4.63 6.11
N LEU A 3 -22.61 3.96 5.91
CA LEU A 3 -22.58 2.67 5.20
C LEU A 3 -23.45 1.67 5.95
N ALA A 4 -24.47 1.12 5.28
CA ALA A 4 -25.20 -0.03 5.83
C ALA A 4 -24.21 -1.17 6.08
N PHE A 5 -24.29 -1.77 7.28
CA PHE A 5 -23.50 -2.95 7.66
C PHE A 5 -23.92 -4.14 6.80
N SER A 6 -23.31 -4.23 5.63
CA SER A 6 -23.40 -5.36 4.71
C SER A 6 -21.99 -5.90 4.48
N LEU A 7 -21.86 -7.22 4.32
CA LEU A 7 -20.58 -7.88 4.08
C LEU A 7 -19.81 -7.22 2.93
N GLY A 8 -20.52 -6.79 1.87
CA GLY A 8 -19.92 -6.13 0.72
C GLY A 8 -19.40 -4.71 1.04
N ASN A 9 -20.01 -4.00 1.98
CA ASN A 9 -19.54 -2.66 2.38
C ASN A 9 -18.37 -2.74 3.37
N ILE A 10 -18.38 -3.73 4.26
CA ILE A 10 -17.24 -4.04 5.13
C ILE A 10 -16.02 -4.40 4.29
N GLY A 11 -16.20 -5.23 3.26
CA GLY A 11 -15.13 -5.60 2.33
C GLY A 11 -14.52 -4.39 1.61
N LYS A 12 -15.35 -3.45 1.13
CA LYS A 12 -14.87 -2.19 0.51
C LYS A 12 -14.09 -1.32 1.50
N PHE A 13 -14.62 -1.16 2.71
CA PHE A 13 -13.95 -0.36 3.73
C PHE A 13 -12.60 -0.96 4.11
N ALA A 14 -12.56 -2.27 4.35
CA ALA A 14 -11.34 -2.98 4.74
C ALA A 14 -10.24 -2.89 3.65
N THR A 15 -10.61 -2.91 2.38
CA THR A 15 -9.64 -2.81 1.28
C THR A 15 -9.15 -1.39 1.05
N PHE A 16 -10.00 -0.37 1.23
CA PHE A 16 -9.55 1.03 1.15
C PHE A 16 -8.69 1.45 2.35
N MET A 17 -8.95 0.88 3.52
CA MET A 17 -8.16 1.10 4.74
C MET A 17 -6.93 0.21 4.85
N SER A 18 -6.76 -0.76 3.94
CA SER A 18 -5.68 -1.75 4.04
C SER A 18 -4.29 -1.15 4.13
N PRO A 19 -3.94 -0.04 3.44
CA PRO A 19 -2.59 0.53 3.54
C PRO A 19 -2.25 0.95 4.98
N ILE A 20 -3.22 1.47 5.71
CA ILE A 20 -3.06 1.87 7.11
C ILE A 20 -2.91 0.65 8.00
N PHE A 21 -3.77 -0.35 7.84
CA PHE A 21 -3.70 -1.56 8.67
C PHE A 21 -2.39 -2.32 8.46
N ILE A 22 -1.93 -2.45 7.21
CA ILE A 22 -0.68 -3.12 6.87
C ILE A 22 0.51 -2.35 7.45
N SER A 23 0.57 -1.03 7.23
CA SER A 23 1.68 -0.20 7.71
C SER A 23 1.69 -0.11 9.24
N GLY A 24 0.52 0.05 9.86
CA GLY A 24 0.37 0.07 11.30
C GLY A 24 0.76 -1.27 11.95
N PHE A 25 0.38 -2.39 11.35
CA PHE A 25 0.81 -3.71 11.82
C PHE A 25 2.34 -3.87 11.78
N LEU A 26 2.99 -3.48 10.67
CA LEU A 26 4.45 -3.53 10.56
C LEU A 26 5.14 -2.60 11.57
N LEU A 27 4.59 -1.42 11.82
CA LEU A 27 5.10 -0.53 12.86
C LEU A 27 4.97 -1.11 14.26
N VAL A 28 3.79 -1.62 14.62
CA VAL A 28 3.52 -2.16 15.96
C VAL A 28 4.40 -3.38 16.21
N THR A 29 4.53 -4.29 15.24
CA THR A 29 5.44 -5.45 15.38
C THR A 29 6.88 -5.01 15.57
N SER A 30 7.35 -4.02 14.81
CA SER A 30 8.68 -3.44 14.98
C SER A 30 8.89 -2.79 16.34
N ALA A 31 7.88 -2.07 16.86
CA ALA A 31 7.93 -1.45 18.18
C ALA A 31 7.92 -2.49 19.32
N MET A 32 7.13 -3.55 19.21
CA MET A 32 7.08 -4.64 20.18
C MET A 32 8.42 -5.38 20.26
N ASP A 33 9.08 -5.58 19.12
CA ASP A 33 10.38 -6.23 19.02
C ASP A 33 11.56 -5.28 19.27
N TRP A 34 11.30 -4.00 19.56
CA TRP A 34 12.33 -2.96 19.76
C TRP A 34 13.37 -2.89 18.63
N ASN A 35 12.91 -3.04 17.38
CA ASN A 35 13.76 -2.97 16.19
C ASN A 35 13.40 -1.78 15.30
N LEU A 36 14.26 -1.49 14.32
CA LEU A 36 14.08 -0.36 13.39
C LEU A 36 13.41 -0.76 12.05
N LYS A 37 12.91 -2.00 11.93
CA LYS A 37 12.40 -2.53 10.67
C LYS A 37 11.19 -1.75 10.15
N GLY A 38 10.25 -1.43 11.05
CA GLY A 38 9.04 -0.67 10.79
C GLY A 38 9.33 0.73 10.25
N PRO A 39 10.09 1.57 10.98
CA PRO A 39 10.51 2.87 10.50
C PRO A 39 11.27 2.82 9.16
N VAL A 40 12.19 1.86 8.97
CA VAL A 40 12.94 1.71 7.72
C VAL A 40 12.01 1.37 6.54
N TYR A 41 11.05 0.47 6.74
CA TYR A 41 10.00 0.20 5.76
C TYR A 41 9.18 1.46 5.42
N LEU A 42 8.77 2.23 6.43
CA LEU A 42 7.98 3.44 6.22
C LEU A 42 8.73 4.54 5.46
N ILE A 43 10.03 4.70 5.68
CA ILE A 43 10.85 5.64 4.92
C ILE A 43 10.81 5.25 3.44
N GLY A 44 11.07 3.99 3.13
CA GLY A 44 11.00 3.49 1.75
C GLY A 44 9.63 3.68 1.12
N LEU A 45 8.56 3.39 1.88
CA LEU A 45 7.19 3.58 1.42
C LEU A 45 6.86 5.06 1.17
N THR A 46 7.32 5.96 2.03
CA THR A 46 7.10 7.40 1.88
C THR A 46 7.82 7.93 0.65
N LEU A 47 9.04 7.45 0.38
CA LEU A 47 9.77 7.77 -0.85
C LEU A 47 9.03 7.24 -2.09
N ALA A 48 8.52 6.00 -2.04
CA ALA A 48 7.75 5.43 -3.13
C ALA A 48 6.45 6.20 -3.41
N TYR A 49 5.76 6.65 -2.35
CA TYR A 49 4.57 7.49 -2.45
C TYR A 49 4.91 8.86 -3.05
N GLY A 50 5.96 9.52 -2.57
CA GLY A 50 6.45 10.79 -3.12
C GLY A 50 6.81 10.70 -4.59
N LEU A 51 7.51 9.64 -5.01
CA LEU A 51 7.82 9.40 -6.42
C LEU A 51 6.56 9.11 -7.24
N GLY A 52 5.59 8.39 -6.67
CA GLY A 52 4.28 8.18 -7.28
C GLY A 52 3.53 9.48 -7.56
N LEU A 53 3.59 10.44 -6.63
CA LEU A 53 3.02 11.78 -6.84
C LEU A 53 3.76 12.57 -7.92
N LEU A 54 5.10 12.51 -7.95
CA LEU A 54 5.90 13.14 -9.01
C LEU A 54 5.55 12.56 -10.38
N LEU A 55 5.42 11.22 -10.48
CA LEU A 55 5.00 10.57 -11.71
C LEU A 55 3.59 11.00 -12.13
N LYS A 56 2.64 11.11 -11.19
CA LYS A 56 1.31 11.64 -11.50
C LYS A 56 1.38 13.06 -12.07
N ALA A 57 2.21 13.93 -11.50
CA ALA A 57 2.42 15.28 -12.02
C ALA A 57 3.00 15.26 -13.45
N LEU A 58 3.94 14.35 -13.74
CA LEU A 58 4.46 14.17 -15.10
C LEU A 58 3.37 13.70 -16.08
N PHE A 59 2.55 12.71 -15.70
CA PHE A 59 1.44 12.25 -16.54
C PHE A 59 0.39 13.35 -16.77
N LEU A 60 0.14 14.23 -15.79
CA LEU A 60 -0.70 15.41 -15.97
C LEU A 60 -0.14 16.34 -17.05
N THR A 61 1.18 16.59 -17.05
CA THR A 61 1.82 17.43 -18.08
C THR A 61 1.77 16.77 -19.46
N PHE A 62 1.88 15.44 -19.56
CA PHE A 62 1.77 14.72 -20.83
C PHE A 62 0.35 14.75 -21.42
N ASP A 63 -0.68 14.79 -20.58
CA ASP A 63 -2.07 15.00 -21.03
C ASP A 63 -2.39 16.50 -21.28
N GLY A 64 -1.38 17.38 -21.31
CA GLY A 64 -1.56 18.80 -21.59
C GLY A 64 -2.37 19.54 -20.53
N GLY A 65 -2.46 18.99 -19.31
CA GLY A 65 -3.24 19.56 -18.21
C GLY A 65 -4.76 19.50 -18.38
N GLN A 66 -5.27 18.80 -19.40
CA GLN A 66 -6.71 18.73 -19.69
C GLN A 66 -7.38 17.52 -19.03
N LEU A 67 -8.64 17.69 -18.60
CA LEU A 67 -9.47 16.57 -18.13
C LEU A 67 -9.94 15.73 -19.32
N GLY A 68 -9.94 14.40 -19.15
CA GLY A 68 -10.37 13.46 -20.19
C GLY A 68 -9.25 13.02 -21.14
N GLY A 69 -8.00 13.39 -20.86
CA GLY A 69 -6.82 12.86 -21.52
C GLY A 69 -6.65 11.34 -21.33
N LYS A 70 -5.66 10.77 -22.02
CA LYS A 70 -5.47 9.31 -22.10
C LYS A 70 -5.16 8.67 -20.75
N TRP A 71 -4.59 9.44 -19.81
CA TRP A 71 -4.15 9.00 -18.49
C TRP A 71 -5.06 9.50 -17.35
N SER A 72 -6.02 10.36 -17.70
CA SER A 72 -7.08 10.87 -16.82
C SER A 72 -8.01 9.75 -16.35
N ARG A 73 -8.59 9.94 -15.16
CA ARG A 73 -9.74 9.15 -14.72
C ARG A 73 -10.89 9.36 -15.71
N LYS A 74 -11.68 8.31 -15.99
CA LYS A 74 -12.90 8.45 -16.77
C LYS A 74 -13.89 9.30 -15.98
N SER A 75 -14.41 10.37 -16.58
CA SER A 75 -15.46 11.18 -15.96
C SER A 75 -16.73 10.33 -15.80
N PHE A 76 -17.29 10.31 -14.60
CA PHE A 76 -18.55 9.61 -14.34
C PHE A 76 -19.72 10.52 -14.74
N ASN A 77 -20.64 10.03 -15.57
CA ASN A 77 -21.82 10.79 -15.98
C ASN A 77 -22.86 10.74 -14.85
N ILE A 78 -23.13 11.88 -14.21
CA ILE A 78 -23.94 12.05 -12.98
C ILE A 78 -25.43 11.70 -13.22
N THR A 79 -25.82 11.47 -14.47
CA THR A 79 -27.22 11.35 -14.88
C THR A 79 -27.91 10.05 -14.48
N ASN A 80 -27.19 8.98 -14.11
CA ASN A 80 -27.81 7.70 -13.76
C ASN A 80 -27.22 7.09 -12.49
N LEU A 81 -28.03 7.08 -11.42
CA LEU A 81 -27.77 6.46 -10.11
C LEU A 81 -26.48 6.93 -9.41
N ALA A 82 -26.56 8.02 -8.65
CA ALA A 82 -25.55 8.37 -7.67
C ALA A 82 -25.77 7.57 -6.37
N PRO A 83 -24.83 6.70 -5.95
CA PRO A 83 -24.81 6.20 -4.58
C PRO A 83 -24.76 7.35 -3.56
N PRO A 84 -25.08 7.13 -2.28
CA PRO A 84 -24.90 8.15 -1.26
C PRO A 84 -23.41 8.47 -1.02
N GLY A 85 -23.07 9.78 -0.95
CA GLY A 85 -21.69 10.28 -0.70
C GLY A 85 -20.96 10.83 -1.92
N TRP A 86 -21.68 11.31 -2.93
CA TRP A 86 -21.09 11.82 -4.18
C TRP A 86 -21.10 13.34 -4.20
N THR A 87 -19.94 13.92 -4.50
CA THR A 87 -19.71 15.34 -4.71
C THR A 87 -19.50 15.61 -6.21
N SER A 88 -19.54 16.86 -6.67
CA SER A 88 -19.26 17.25 -8.07
C SER A 88 -17.78 17.08 -8.47
N GLN A 89 -17.02 16.29 -7.71
CA GLN A 89 -15.61 16.07 -7.90
C GLN A 89 -15.36 15.00 -8.97
N ALA A 90 -14.20 15.08 -9.62
CA ALA A 90 -13.78 14.13 -10.65
C ALA A 90 -13.52 12.70 -10.10
N MET A 91 -13.54 12.52 -8.77
CA MET A 91 -13.45 11.21 -8.12
C MET A 91 -14.41 11.14 -6.93
N PRO A 92 -15.02 9.98 -6.65
CA PRO A 92 -15.79 9.77 -5.42
C PRO A 92 -14.89 9.68 -4.18
N ASP A 93 -15.36 10.23 -3.05
CA ASP A 93 -14.63 10.29 -1.77
C ASP A 93 -14.14 8.92 -1.27
N TYR A 94 -14.85 7.84 -1.61
CA TYR A 94 -14.43 6.49 -1.23
C TYR A 94 -13.17 5.98 -1.94
N CYS A 95 -12.76 6.61 -3.04
CA CYS A 95 -11.54 6.24 -3.77
C CYS A 95 -10.25 6.72 -3.11
N SER A 96 -10.38 7.70 -2.21
CA SER A 96 -9.33 8.30 -1.38
C SER A 96 -9.93 8.62 -0.01
N VAL A 97 -9.96 7.62 0.88
CA VAL A 97 -10.47 7.79 2.26
C VAL A 97 -9.69 8.87 3.03
N PHE A 98 -8.44 9.11 2.64
CA PHE A 98 -7.61 10.19 3.16
C PHE A 98 -7.14 11.07 2.01
N GLU A 99 -7.44 12.35 2.12
CA GLU A 99 -6.82 13.38 1.30
C GLU A 99 -5.43 13.64 1.86
N GLY A 100 -4.39 13.37 1.05
CA GLY A 100 -3.02 13.65 1.44
C GLY A 100 -2.76 15.16 1.50
N PRO A 101 -1.79 15.64 2.29
CA PRO A 101 -1.45 17.07 2.38
C PRO A 101 -0.96 17.67 1.05
N PHE A 102 -0.61 16.82 0.09
CA PHE A 102 -0.16 17.19 -1.26
C PHE A 102 -1.16 16.80 -2.35
N ASP A 103 -2.32 16.25 -1.98
CA ASP A 103 -3.37 15.95 -2.95
C ASP A 103 -4.08 17.26 -3.28
N ASN A 104 -4.04 17.64 -4.56
CA ASN A 104 -4.74 18.81 -5.05
C ASN A 104 -5.77 18.36 -6.08
N HIS A 105 -6.78 19.21 -6.32
CA HIS A 105 -7.83 18.90 -7.28
C HIS A 105 -7.32 18.55 -8.69
N ALA A 106 -6.08 18.92 -9.05
CA ALA A 106 -5.46 18.58 -10.34
C ALA A 106 -4.85 17.15 -10.35
N ILE A 107 -4.13 16.77 -9.30
CA ILE A 107 -3.47 15.45 -9.15
C ILE A 107 -4.51 14.36 -8.84
N GLY A 108 -5.57 14.68 -8.10
CA GLY A 108 -6.70 13.76 -7.85
C GLY A 108 -7.43 13.33 -9.13
N LYS A 109 -7.41 14.16 -10.18
CA LYS A 109 -8.03 13.85 -11.50
C LYS A 109 -7.26 12.81 -12.31
N ILE A 110 -5.96 12.66 -12.05
CA ILE A 110 -5.11 11.70 -12.74
C ILE A 110 -5.15 10.36 -12.02
N SER A 111 -5.52 9.30 -12.75
CA SER A 111 -5.49 7.93 -12.23
C SER A 111 -4.08 7.34 -12.24
N THR A 112 -3.24 7.78 -13.18
CA THR A 112 -1.98 7.11 -13.54
C THR A 112 -0.76 7.82 -12.94
N PRO A 113 0.14 7.11 -12.24
CA PRO A 113 0.00 5.76 -11.72
C PRO A 113 -0.95 5.70 -10.50
N SER A 114 -1.54 4.53 -10.27
CA SER A 114 -2.38 4.32 -9.09
C SER A 114 -1.53 4.24 -7.82
N LEU A 115 -1.71 5.19 -6.89
CA LEU A 115 -0.93 5.26 -5.64
C LEU A 115 -1.15 4.05 -4.72
N SER A 116 -2.38 3.52 -4.65
CA SER A 116 -2.63 2.30 -3.86
C SER A 116 -2.07 1.05 -4.56
N ALA A 117 -1.99 1.02 -5.89
CA ALA A 117 -1.27 -0.03 -6.60
C ALA A 117 0.25 0.06 -6.35
N ILE A 118 0.84 1.26 -6.31
CA ILE A 118 2.23 1.48 -5.90
C ILE A 118 2.46 0.97 -4.48
N PHE A 119 1.59 1.31 -3.53
CA PHE A 119 1.68 0.82 -2.15
C PHE A 119 1.72 -0.71 -2.08
N HIS A 120 0.77 -1.38 -2.73
CA HIS A 120 0.69 -2.85 -2.68
C HIS A 120 1.86 -3.49 -3.43
N GLY A 121 2.23 -2.97 -4.59
CA GLY A 121 3.39 -3.45 -5.37
C GLY A 121 4.69 -3.30 -4.58
N PHE A 122 4.93 -2.14 -3.98
CA PHE A 122 6.08 -1.88 -3.12
C PHE A 122 6.14 -2.87 -1.97
N THR A 123 5.05 -2.96 -1.19
CA THR A 123 5.00 -3.77 0.03
C THR A 123 5.15 -5.25 -0.27
N LEU A 124 4.42 -5.75 -1.29
CA LEU A 124 4.51 -7.14 -1.71
C LEU A 124 5.92 -7.48 -2.17
N THR A 125 6.51 -6.69 -3.06
CA THR A 125 7.85 -6.99 -3.59
C THR A 125 8.92 -6.88 -2.51
N TYR A 126 8.88 -5.85 -1.67
CA TYR A 126 9.82 -5.67 -0.56
C TYR A 126 9.82 -6.88 0.39
N ILE A 127 8.65 -7.36 0.78
CA ILE A 127 8.52 -8.50 1.70
C ILE A 127 8.79 -9.82 0.96
N ALA A 128 8.34 -9.98 -0.28
CA ALA A 128 8.49 -11.21 -1.04
C ALA A 128 9.96 -11.53 -1.29
N ILE A 129 10.77 -10.54 -1.64
CA ILE A 129 12.19 -10.74 -1.85
C ILE A 129 12.88 -11.03 -0.51
N ALA A 130 12.54 -10.32 0.57
CA ALA A 130 13.12 -10.56 1.89
C ALA A 130 12.82 -11.98 2.42
N VAL A 131 11.57 -12.44 2.30
CA VAL A 131 11.18 -13.82 2.67
C VAL A 131 11.83 -14.84 1.74
N GLY A 132 11.87 -14.58 0.43
CA GLY A 132 12.41 -15.50 -0.57
C GLY A 132 13.92 -15.70 -0.49
N THR A 133 14.65 -14.67 -0.07
CA THR A 133 16.12 -14.72 0.13
C THR A 133 16.51 -15.23 1.52
N ASN A 134 15.56 -15.36 2.44
CA ASN A 134 15.83 -15.88 3.77
C ASN A 134 15.98 -17.43 3.74
N PRO A 135 17.14 -17.99 4.16
CA PRO A 135 17.36 -19.44 4.16
C PRO A 135 16.40 -20.19 5.10
N TYR A 136 15.91 -19.53 6.16
CA TYR A 136 15.03 -20.13 7.17
C TYR A 136 13.54 -20.08 6.80
N LYS A 137 13.17 -19.43 5.68
CA LYS A 137 11.80 -19.33 5.14
C LYS A 137 10.72 -19.19 6.24
N PRO A 138 10.67 -18.04 6.93
CA PRO A 138 9.77 -17.87 8.07
C PRO A 138 8.30 -18.08 7.70
N ILE A 139 7.67 -19.06 8.35
CA ILE A 139 6.25 -19.39 8.15
C ILE A 139 5.37 -18.16 8.33
N GLY A 140 5.64 -17.34 9.36
CA GLY A 140 4.92 -16.09 9.59
C GLY A 140 5.02 -15.10 8.42
N GLY A 141 6.18 -15.01 7.79
CA GLY A 141 6.38 -14.16 6.60
C GLY A 141 5.63 -14.67 5.38
N ILE A 142 5.60 -15.99 5.16
CA ILE A 142 4.86 -16.62 4.06
C ILE A 142 3.34 -16.40 4.23
N LEU A 143 2.82 -16.62 5.43
CA LEU A 143 1.40 -16.38 5.73
C LEU A 143 1.04 -14.90 5.53
N PHE A 144 1.92 -14.00 5.98
CA PHE A 144 1.73 -12.57 5.78
C PHE A 144 1.72 -12.19 4.29
N LEU A 145 2.60 -12.79 3.47
CA LEU A 145 2.59 -12.58 2.02
C LEU A 145 1.30 -13.05 1.35
N ILE A 146 0.77 -14.21 1.76
CA ILE A 146 -0.51 -14.71 1.23
C ILE A 146 -1.64 -13.72 1.59
N MET A 147 -1.68 -13.25 2.84
CA MET A 147 -2.66 -12.26 3.28
C MET A 147 -2.52 -10.94 2.48
N LEU A 148 -1.30 -10.45 2.29
CA LEU A 148 -1.04 -9.23 1.51
C LEU A 148 -1.46 -9.39 0.04
N GLY A 149 -1.16 -10.54 -0.57
CA GLY A 149 -1.53 -10.85 -1.95
C GLY A 149 -3.05 -10.88 -2.11
N PHE A 150 -3.76 -11.55 -1.20
CA PHE A 150 -5.21 -11.56 -1.18
C PHE A 150 -5.80 -10.15 -1.00
N ASN A 151 -5.25 -9.36 -0.09
CA ASN A 151 -5.68 -7.97 0.11
C ASN A 151 -5.47 -7.12 -1.14
N ALA A 152 -4.30 -7.22 -1.78
CA ALA A 152 -3.99 -6.51 -3.02
C ALA A 152 -4.96 -6.86 -4.15
N LEU A 153 -5.30 -8.14 -4.32
CA LEU A 153 -6.27 -8.60 -5.31
C LEU A 153 -7.67 -8.06 -5.03
N LEU A 154 -8.15 -8.14 -3.79
CA LEU A 154 -9.44 -7.57 -3.41
C LEU A 154 -9.48 -6.06 -3.61
N ASN A 155 -8.41 -5.36 -3.23
CA ASN A 155 -8.28 -3.92 -3.44
C ASN A 155 -8.38 -3.58 -4.93
N LEU A 156 -7.61 -4.26 -5.80
CA LEU A 156 -7.67 -4.06 -7.24
C LEU A 156 -9.09 -4.31 -7.80
N PHE A 157 -9.74 -5.40 -7.36
CA PHE A 157 -11.10 -5.74 -7.77
C PHE A 157 -12.12 -4.65 -7.38
N TYR A 158 -12.12 -4.21 -6.12
CA TYR A 158 -13.04 -3.18 -5.66
C TYR A 158 -12.76 -1.83 -6.30
N ARG A 159 -11.48 -1.45 -6.50
CA ARG A 159 -11.12 -0.20 -7.18
C ARG A 159 -11.51 -0.20 -8.66
N TYR A 160 -11.40 -1.35 -9.34
CA TYR A 160 -11.90 -1.49 -10.70
C TYR A 160 -13.43 -1.39 -10.75
N LYS A 161 -14.14 -2.15 -9.91
CA LYS A 161 -15.61 -2.19 -9.87
C LYS A 161 -16.23 -0.82 -9.52
N MET A 162 -15.59 -0.07 -8.62
CA MET A 162 -16.06 1.24 -8.16
C MET A 162 -15.53 2.40 -9.01
N MET A 163 -14.88 2.10 -10.16
CA MET A 163 -14.32 3.07 -11.11
C MET A 163 -13.28 4.02 -10.50
N CYS A 164 -12.61 3.59 -9.43
CA CYS A 164 -11.54 4.35 -8.81
C CYS A 164 -10.28 4.35 -9.66
N ASP A 165 -9.93 3.26 -10.33
CA ASP A 165 -8.73 3.20 -11.17
C ASP A 165 -9.04 2.55 -12.51
N THR A 166 -8.29 2.95 -13.53
CA THR A 166 -8.25 2.25 -14.81
C THR A 166 -7.22 1.11 -14.73
N ILE A 167 -7.42 0.04 -15.51
CA ILE A 167 -6.49 -1.10 -15.56
C ILE A 167 -5.05 -0.63 -15.90
N PRO A 168 -4.82 0.27 -16.89
CA PRO A 168 -3.48 0.77 -17.17
C PRO A 168 -2.86 1.52 -15.99
N ALA A 169 -3.64 2.33 -15.27
CA ALA A 169 -3.17 3.05 -14.10
C ALA A 169 -2.74 2.10 -12.96
N ALA A 170 -3.49 1.03 -12.76
CA ALA A 170 -3.15 -0.02 -11.81
C ALA A 170 -1.89 -0.79 -12.21
N LEU A 171 -1.77 -1.21 -13.48
CA LEU A 171 -0.61 -1.94 -13.98
C LEU A 171 0.69 -1.11 -13.88
N ILE A 172 0.65 0.15 -14.33
CA ILE A 172 1.81 1.05 -14.21
C ILE A 172 2.16 1.26 -12.73
N GLY A 173 1.15 1.42 -11.87
CA GLY A 173 1.36 1.52 -10.43
C GLY A 173 2.02 0.28 -9.82
N ILE A 174 1.59 -0.92 -10.20
CA ILE A 174 2.22 -2.18 -9.76
C ILE A 174 3.68 -2.24 -10.21
N ILE A 175 3.98 -1.95 -11.49
CA ILE A 175 5.35 -1.99 -12.02
C ILE A 175 6.26 -1.02 -11.27
N VAL A 176 5.82 0.24 -11.13
CA VAL A 176 6.57 1.28 -10.42
C VAL A 176 6.77 0.89 -8.96
N GLY A 177 5.69 0.50 -8.27
CA GLY A 177 5.76 0.08 -6.87
C GLY A 177 6.69 -1.10 -6.65
N SER A 178 6.58 -2.17 -7.45
CA SER A 178 7.43 -3.35 -7.37
C SER A 178 8.90 -3.02 -7.65
N GLY A 179 9.18 -2.18 -8.66
CA GLY A 179 10.54 -1.72 -8.95
C GLY A 179 11.16 -0.97 -7.77
N LEU A 180 10.40 -0.06 -7.16
CA LEU A 180 10.85 0.68 -5.97
C LEU A 180 10.99 -0.22 -4.73
N GLY A 181 10.10 -1.20 -4.56
CA GLY A 181 10.19 -2.17 -3.48
C GLY A 181 11.46 -3.03 -3.60
N ALA A 182 11.79 -3.48 -4.80
CA ALA A 182 13.03 -4.21 -5.08
C ALA A 182 14.27 -3.33 -4.87
N ALA A 183 14.25 -2.09 -5.36
CA ALA A 183 15.36 -1.15 -5.18
C ALA A 183 15.59 -0.83 -3.69
N TRP A 184 14.52 -0.56 -2.93
CA TRP A 184 14.61 -0.29 -1.50
C TRP A 184 15.13 -1.52 -0.74
N TRP A 185 14.60 -2.70 -1.03
CA TRP A 185 15.13 -3.94 -0.47
C TRP A 185 16.64 -4.10 -0.76
N ALA A 186 17.08 -3.87 -1.99
CA ALA A 186 18.48 -4.01 -2.38
C ALA A 186 19.40 -3.03 -1.63
N ILE A 187 18.97 -1.77 -1.46
CA ILE A 187 19.71 -0.75 -0.70
C ILE A 187 19.89 -1.20 0.75
N ILE A 188 18.82 -1.66 1.40
CA ILE A 188 18.90 -2.10 2.81
C ILE A 188 19.68 -3.41 2.93
N GLN A 189 19.51 -4.36 2.01
CA GLN A 189 20.27 -5.61 1.98
C GLN A 189 21.78 -5.36 1.86
N ALA A 190 22.20 -4.36 1.09
CA ALA A 190 23.61 -4.01 0.91
C ALA A 190 24.21 -3.24 2.10
N THR A 191 23.40 -2.49 2.84
CA THR A 191 23.87 -1.62 3.93
C THR A 191 23.67 -2.25 5.31
N ARG A 192 22.44 -2.64 5.64
CA ARG A 192 22.01 -3.15 6.96
C ARG A 192 20.91 -4.20 6.79
N PRO A 193 21.25 -5.45 6.44
CA PRO A 193 20.26 -6.50 6.20
C PRO A 193 19.43 -6.87 7.45
N ASP A 194 19.92 -6.55 8.64
CA ASP A 194 19.21 -6.68 9.92
C ASP A 194 17.96 -5.78 10.03
N TRP A 195 17.86 -4.74 9.19
CA TRP A 195 16.69 -3.86 9.16
C TRP A 195 15.58 -4.34 8.22
N LEU A 196 15.78 -5.46 7.52
CA LEU A 196 14.77 -6.03 6.64
C LEU A 196 13.70 -6.80 7.44
N PHE A 197 12.44 -6.59 7.06
CA PHE A 197 11.36 -7.45 7.54
C PHE A 197 11.54 -8.86 7.01
N PHE A 198 11.44 -9.86 7.90
CA PHE A 198 11.64 -11.26 7.56
C PHE A 198 12.98 -11.59 6.87
N GLY A 199 13.98 -10.71 6.98
CA GLY A 199 15.35 -10.96 6.53
C GLY A 199 16.06 -12.04 7.36
N SER A 200 17.33 -12.29 7.06
CA SER A 200 18.17 -13.39 7.57
C SER A 200 18.48 -13.39 9.07
N ASP A 201 17.61 -12.82 9.90
CA ASP A 201 17.72 -12.95 11.34
C ASP A 201 17.49 -14.40 11.73
N LYS A 202 18.39 -14.92 12.57
CA LYS A 202 18.25 -16.23 13.20
C LYS A 202 16.90 -16.27 13.90
N GLN A 203 15.99 -17.09 13.39
CA GLN A 203 14.79 -17.52 14.10
C GLN A 203 15.22 -18.28 15.36
N ASP A 204 15.71 -17.64 16.42
CA ASP A 204 15.98 -18.34 17.69
C ASP A 204 16.15 -17.39 18.87
N LYS A 205 15.33 -16.35 18.89
CA LYS A 205 15.06 -15.61 20.12
C LYS A 205 13.56 -15.56 20.30
N LYS A 206 12.94 -16.75 20.41
CA LYS A 206 11.57 -16.88 20.93
C LYS A 206 11.58 -16.24 22.31
N CYS A 207 11.12 -14.99 22.37
CA CYS A 207 10.93 -14.28 23.61
C CYS A 207 10.05 -15.13 24.53
N LYS A 208 10.61 -15.60 25.64
CA LYS A 208 9.82 -16.20 26.71
C LYS A 208 9.36 -15.05 27.60
N LEU A 209 8.05 -14.98 27.85
CA LEU A 209 7.49 -14.01 28.78
C LEU A 209 8.09 -14.28 30.17
N GLY A 210 8.81 -13.29 30.72
CA GLY A 210 9.32 -13.41 32.09
C GLY A 210 8.17 -13.51 33.09
N LYS A 211 8.22 -14.48 34.00
CA LYS A 211 7.13 -14.76 34.96
C LYS A 211 6.77 -13.57 35.89
N THR A 212 7.62 -12.55 35.98
CA THR A 212 7.49 -11.43 36.93
C THR A 212 7.64 -10.04 36.30
N LYS A 213 8.06 -9.93 35.03
CA LYS A 213 8.20 -8.66 34.30
C LYS A 213 7.79 -8.89 32.84
N PHE A 214 7.01 -7.96 32.27
CA PHE A 214 6.71 -7.90 30.83
C PHE A 214 7.95 -7.49 30.02
N LYS A 215 9.04 -8.24 30.19
CA LYS A 215 10.26 -8.11 29.41
C LYS A 215 10.52 -9.43 28.73
N CYS A 216 10.76 -9.35 27.43
CA CYS A 216 11.25 -10.47 26.66
C CYS A 216 12.64 -10.85 27.14
N VAL A 217 12.78 -12.04 27.72
CA VAL A 217 14.08 -12.62 28.05
C VAL A 217 14.48 -13.52 26.89
N TYR A 218 15.63 -13.22 26.30
CA TYR A 218 16.24 -14.05 25.28
C TYR A 218 16.96 -15.21 25.96
N GLY A 219 16.42 -16.42 25.80
CA GLY A 219 17.06 -17.66 26.22
C GLY A 219 17.90 -18.25 25.10
#